data_AF-A0A0W1EVB7-F1
#
_entry.id   AF-A0A0W1EVB7-F1
#
_cell.length_a   1.000
_cell.length_b   1.000
_cell.length_c   1.000
_cell.angle_alpha   90.00
_cell.angle_beta   90.00
_cell.angle_gamma   90.00
#
_symmetry.space_group_name_H-M   'P 1'
#
loop_
_entity.id
_entity.type
_entity.pdbx_description
1 polymer ?
#
loop_
_entity_poly.entity_id
_entity_poly.type
_entity_poly.pdbx_seq_one_letter_code
_entity_poly.pdbx_strand_id
1 'polypeptide(L)'
;MNEIEIHAQVATVDCWSCGAEFIIASAIRLTRGDETAECDIADFTEFPQLAATLSDCLSAIANLGPLKLRHSATVGGSYFSNGCAHCDALFGRHFEIATRNEERLGASFTAPAVDGWGKMLGDLLASNDGHLF
;
A
#
# COMPACT_ATOMS: atom_id res chain seq x y z
N MET A 1 -4.98 -22.98 11.06
CA MET A 1 -4.52 -22.12 9.95
C MET A 1 -5.01 -20.73 10.25
N ASN A 2 -4.14 -19.85 10.75
CA ASN A 2 -4.51 -18.49 11.16
C ASN A 2 -3.49 -17.49 10.56
N GLU A 3 -3.14 -17.72 9.31
CA GLU A 3 -2.21 -16.91 8.54
C GLU A 3 -3.01 -16.11 7.51
N ILE A 4 -2.51 -14.92 7.22
CA ILE A 4 -3.00 -14.04 6.17
C ILE A 4 -1.95 -14.08 5.07
N GLU A 5 -2.37 -14.30 3.84
CA GLU A 5 -1.54 -14.11 2.65
C GLU A 5 -1.67 -12.65 2.21
N ILE A 6 -0.53 -11.96 2.06
CA ILE A 6 -0.47 -10.56 1.68
C ILE A 6 0.26 -10.44 0.34
N HIS A 7 -0.41 -9.82 -0.63
CA HIS A 7 0.11 -9.51 -1.95
C HIS A 7 0.17 -8.00 -2.17
N ALA A 8 1.38 -7.45 -2.14
CA ALA A 8 1.60 -6.03 -2.44
C ALA A 8 1.64 -5.81 -3.95
N GLN A 9 0.76 -4.95 -4.43
CA GLN A 9 0.70 -4.51 -5.83
C GLN A 9 1.58 -3.29 -6.02
N VAL A 10 2.23 -3.25 -7.18
CA VAL A 10 3.09 -2.15 -7.59
C VAL A 10 2.78 -1.76 -9.04
N ALA A 11 3.06 -0.51 -9.37
CA ALA A 11 2.91 0.00 -10.72
C ALA A 11 4.09 0.89 -11.12
N THR A 12 4.39 0.92 -12.41
CA THR A 12 5.38 1.84 -12.99
C THR A 12 4.70 3.17 -13.31
N VAL A 13 5.34 4.28 -12.97
CA VAL A 13 4.84 5.64 -13.23
C VAL A 13 5.96 6.59 -13.63
N ASP A 14 5.60 7.65 -14.33
CA ASP A 14 6.50 8.77 -14.61
C ASP A 14 6.40 9.85 -13.53
N CYS A 15 7.54 10.33 -13.04
CA CYS A 15 7.56 11.39 -12.07
C CYS A 15 7.04 12.72 -12.65
N TRP A 16 5.94 13.26 -12.11
CA TRP A 16 5.42 14.57 -12.52
C TRP A 16 6.40 15.73 -12.30
N SER A 17 7.39 15.57 -11.41
CA SER A 17 8.36 16.61 -11.08
C SER A 17 9.67 16.48 -11.87
N CYS A 18 10.29 15.30 -11.91
CA CYS A 18 11.59 15.11 -12.57
C CYS A 18 11.53 14.33 -13.90
N GLY A 19 10.37 13.78 -14.27
CA GLY A 19 10.17 12.99 -15.48
C GLY A 19 10.77 11.59 -15.47
N ALA A 20 11.40 11.16 -14.37
CA ALA A 20 11.99 9.82 -14.28
C ALA A 20 10.92 8.75 -14.05
N GLU A 21 11.04 7.63 -14.77
CA GLU A 21 10.24 6.43 -14.55
C GLU A 21 10.66 5.74 -13.24
N PHE A 22 9.69 5.39 -12.39
CA PHE A 22 9.91 4.67 -11.15
C PHE A 22 8.69 3.82 -10.75
N ILE A 23 8.85 3.02 -9.71
CA ILE A 23 7.79 2.11 -9.22
C ILE A 23 7.17 2.70 -7.96
N ILE A 24 5.84 2.65 -7.86
CA ILE A 24 5.08 2.91 -6.63
C ILE A 24 4.45 1.61 -6.14
N ALA A 25 4.23 1.50 -4.83
CA ALA A 25 3.27 0.55 -4.28
C ALA A 25 1.88 1.18 -4.30
N SER A 26 0.88 0.45 -4.79
CA SER A 26 -0.46 1.01 -5.03
C SER A 26 -1.49 0.48 -4.05
N ALA A 27 -1.50 -0.84 -3.83
CA ALA A 27 -2.41 -1.50 -2.91
C ALA A 27 -1.77 -2.76 -2.30
N ILE A 28 -2.43 -3.32 -1.30
CA ILE A 28 -2.19 -4.69 -0.86
C ILE A 28 -3.50 -5.49 -0.94
N ARG A 29 -3.39 -6.77 -1.26
CA ARG A 29 -4.48 -7.74 -1.14
C ARG A 29 -4.20 -8.69 0.00
N LEU A 30 -5.18 -8.87 0.88
CA LEU A 30 -5.12 -9.76 2.04
C LEU A 30 -6.09 -10.92 1.82
N THR A 31 -5.62 -12.15 2.04
CA THR A 31 -6.45 -13.35 1.89
C THR A 31 -6.33 -14.26 3.12
N ARG A 32 -7.47 -14.77 3.59
CA ARG A 32 -7.57 -15.80 4.63
C ARG A 32 -8.65 -16.82 4.26
N GLY A 33 -8.23 -18.00 3.81
CA GLY A 33 -9.18 -18.98 3.28
C GLY A 33 -9.89 -18.39 2.06
N ASP A 34 -11.23 -18.33 2.11
CA ASP A 34 -12.07 -17.77 1.04
C ASP A 34 -12.33 -16.26 1.21
N GLU A 35 -11.86 -15.65 2.29
CA GLU A 35 -12.01 -14.21 2.56
C GLU A 35 -10.88 -13.42 1.89
N THR A 36 -11.21 -12.44 1.05
CA THR A 36 -10.24 -11.56 0.40
C THR A 36 -10.68 -10.11 0.48
N ALA A 37 -9.75 -9.21 0.80
CA ALA A 37 -9.96 -7.77 0.73
C ALA A 37 -8.73 -7.06 0.16
N GLU A 38 -8.92 -5.84 -0.32
CA GLU A 38 -7.87 -4.99 -0.87
C GLU A 38 -7.83 -3.68 -0.07
N CYS A 39 -6.63 -3.11 0.09
CA CYS A 39 -6.42 -1.84 0.77
C CYS A 39 -5.42 -1.00 -0.02
N ASP A 40 -5.80 0.24 -0.33
CA ASP A 40 -4.91 1.23 -0.92
C ASP A 40 -3.76 1.55 0.05
N ILE A 41 -2.56 1.82 -0.49
CA ILE A 41 -1.42 2.24 0.34
C ILE A 41 -1.76 3.49 1.14
N ALA A 42 -2.52 4.44 0.57
CA ALA A 42 -2.95 5.63 1.30
C ALA A 42 -3.71 5.34 2.60
N ASP A 43 -4.39 4.21 2.71
CA ASP A 43 -5.30 3.85 3.82
C ASP A 43 -4.61 3.05 4.93
N PHE A 44 -3.29 2.82 4.80
CA PHE A 44 -2.50 2.11 5.80
C PHE A 44 -2.33 2.83 7.14
N THR A 45 -2.84 4.06 7.27
CA THR A 45 -2.63 4.89 8.45
C THR A 45 -3.32 4.42 9.71
N GLU A 46 -4.35 3.60 9.57
CA GLU A 46 -4.98 2.92 10.71
C GLU A 46 -4.11 1.79 11.27
N PHE A 47 -3.09 1.36 10.52
CA PHE A 47 -2.19 0.26 10.87
C PHE A 47 -0.70 0.63 10.65
N PRO A 48 -0.19 1.72 11.26
CA PRO A 48 1.17 2.20 11.02
C PRO A 48 2.25 1.18 11.42
N GLN A 49 1.95 0.28 12.37
CA GLN A 49 2.83 -0.81 12.77
C GLN A 49 3.08 -1.84 11.65
N LEU A 50 2.14 -1.99 10.72
CA LEU A 50 2.24 -2.93 9.61
C LEU A 50 3.08 -2.36 8.44
N ALA A 51 3.19 -1.03 8.36
CA ALA A 51 3.89 -0.35 7.28
C ALA A 51 5.39 -0.68 7.23
N ALA A 52 6.01 -0.95 8.39
CA ALA A 52 7.41 -1.36 8.47
C ALA A 52 7.61 -2.72 7.78
N THR A 53 6.79 -3.72 8.13
CA THR A 53 6.82 -5.04 7.49
C THR A 53 6.58 -4.95 5.99
N LEU A 54 5.60 -4.14 5.56
CA LEU A 54 5.34 -3.93 4.14
C LEU A 54 6.54 -3.29 3.43
N SER A 55 7.14 -2.27 4.02
CA SER A 55 8.32 -1.60 3.47
C SER A 55 9.52 -2.55 3.36
N ASP A 56 9.75 -3.39 4.37
CA ASP A 56 10.81 -4.39 4.36
C ASP A 56 10.60 -5.42 3.25
N CYS A 57 9.37 -5.92 3.08
CA CYS A 57 9.04 -6.85 2.00
C CYS A 57 9.23 -6.25 0.60
N LEU A 58 8.96 -4.95 0.46
CA LEU A 58 9.08 -4.22 -0.79
C LEU A 58 10.52 -3.72 -1.07
N SER A 59 11.41 -3.74 -0.07
CA SER A 59 12.76 -3.15 -0.15
C SER A 59 13.66 -3.75 -1.24
N ALA A 60 13.38 -4.99 -1.67
CA ALA A 60 14.12 -5.66 -2.74
C ALA A 60 13.73 -5.17 -4.15
N ILE A 61 12.64 -4.41 -4.30
CA ILE A 61 12.17 -3.90 -5.58
C ILE A 61 13.04 -2.70 -5.98
N ALA A 62 13.89 -2.91 -6.98
CA ALA A 62 14.71 -1.84 -7.55
C ALA A 62 13.81 -0.71 -8.08
N ASN A 63 14.22 0.55 -7.88
CA ASN A 63 13.50 1.75 -8.34
C ASN A 63 12.10 1.95 -7.71
N LEU A 64 11.81 1.26 -6.59
CA LEU A 64 10.63 1.55 -5.78
C LEU A 64 10.81 2.86 -5.00
N GLY A 65 9.78 3.69 -5.05
CA GLY A 65 9.67 4.88 -4.23
C GLY A 65 9.53 4.58 -2.73
N PRO A 66 10.13 5.38 -1.82
CA PRO A 66 9.96 5.17 -0.39
C PRO A 66 8.50 5.37 0.04
N LEU A 67 8.00 4.47 0.89
CA LEU A 67 6.73 4.65 1.58
C LEU A 67 6.90 5.57 2.80
N LYS A 68 6.10 6.62 2.89
CA LYS A 68 6.19 7.62 3.95
C LYS A 68 4.81 8.03 4.46
N LEU A 69 4.69 8.08 5.79
CA LEU A 69 3.57 8.73 6.46
C LEU A 69 3.69 10.24 6.27
N ARG A 70 2.65 10.89 5.71
CA ARG A 70 2.63 12.33 5.50
C ARG A 70 1.29 12.91 5.95
N HIS A 71 1.34 14.13 6.46
CA HIS A 71 0.14 14.90 6.81
C HIS A 71 -0.36 15.69 5.60
N SER A 72 -1.64 15.57 5.26
CA SER A 72 -2.32 16.37 4.25
C SER A 72 -3.39 17.24 4.91
N ALA A 73 -3.23 18.56 4.78
CA ALA A 73 -4.26 19.51 5.21
C ALA A 73 -5.55 19.36 4.39
N THR A 74 -5.44 18.98 3.11
CA THR A 74 -6.60 18.79 2.21
C THR A 74 -7.44 17.57 2.59
N VAL A 75 -6.78 16.48 3.03
CA VAL A 75 -7.46 15.26 3.50
C VAL A 75 -7.82 15.37 5.00
N GLY A 76 -7.26 16.35 5.70
CA GLY A 76 -7.53 16.60 7.12
C GLY A 76 -6.86 15.60 8.07
N GLY A 77 -5.81 14.91 7.61
CA GLY A 77 -5.16 13.85 8.37
C GLY A 77 -3.85 13.36 7.76
N SER A 78 -3.27 12.34 8.40
CA SER A 78 -2.11 11.63 7.88
C SER A 78 -2.54 10.52 6.93
N TYR A 79 -1.74 10.26 5.91
CA TYR A 79 -1.90 9.15 4.96
C TYR A 79 -0.52 8.61 4.57
N PHE A 80 -0.44 7.34 4.18
CA PHE A 80 0.79 6.82 3.59
C PHE A 80 0.89 7.23 2.13
N SER A 81 2.11 7.47 1.67
CA SER A 81 2.35 7.95 0.31
C SER A 81 3.65 7.40 -0.23
N ASN A 82 3.73 7.30 -1.54
CA ASN A 82 4.95 7.00 -2.25
C ASN A 82 5.74 8.30 -2.48
N GLY A 83 7.07 8.23 -2.38
CA GLY A 83 7.98 9.26 -2.89
C GLY A 83 8.62 8.81 -4.20
N CYS A 84 8.93 9.71 -5.13
CA CYS A 84 9.72 9.35 -6.30
C CYS A 84 11.08 8.78 -5.88
N ALA A 85 11.49 7.64 -6.46
CA ALA A 85 12.80 7.03 -6.19
C ALA A 85 13.99 7.94 -6.53
N HIS A 86 13.78 8.97 -7.36
CA HIS A 86 14.83 9.88 -7.85
C HIS A 86 14.83 11.25 -7.16
N CYS A 87 13.67 11.86 -6.96
CA CYS A 87 13.55 13.23 -6.40
C CYS A 87 12.65 13.34 -5.18
N ASP A 88 12.09 12.23 -4.69
CA ASP A 88 11.18 12.17 -3.54
C ASP A 88 9.89 13.00 -3.67
N ALA A 89 9.54 13.41 -4.90
CA ALA A 89 8.25 14.02 -5.20
C ALA A 89 7.10 13.10 -4.78
N LEU A 90 6.02 13.71 -4.31
CA LEU A 90 4.91 13.00 -3.67
C LEU A 90 3.98 12.31 -4.67
N PHE A 91 3.65 11.06 -4.37
CA PHE A 91 2.68 10.20 -5.06
C PHE A 91 1.71 9.62 -4.04
N GLY A 92 0.55 10.26 -3.87
CA GLY A 92 -0.52 9.78 -3.00
C GLY A 92 -1.63 9.06 -3.77
N ARG A 93 -2.74 8.79 -3.08
CA ARG A 93 -3.93 8.05 -3.56
C ARG A 93 -4.35 8.32 -5.01
N HIS A 94 -4.32 9.57 -5.46
CA HIS A 94 -4.72 9.89 -6.84
C HIS A 94 -3.90 9.13 -7.90
N PHE A 95 -2.59 9.00 -7.66
CA PHE A 95 -1.70 8.27 -8.55
C PHE A 95 -1.90 6.75 -8.41
N GLU A 96 -2.13 6.26 -7.19
CA GLU A 96 -2.42 4.85 -6.91
C GLU A 96 -3.66 4.39 -7.69
N ILE A 97 -4.75 5.17 -7.64
CA ILE A 97 -5.99 4.89 -8.39
C ILE A 97 -5.74 4.91 -9.91
N ALA A 98 -4.98 5.89 -10.40
CA ALA A 98 -4.69 6.01 -11.83
C ALA A 98 -3.95 4.79 -12.38
N THR A 99 -3.18 4.09 -11.54
CA THR A 99 -2.38 2.93 -11.95
C THR A 99 -3.07 1.57 -11.80
N ARG A 100 -4.30 1.50 -11.27
CA ARG A 100 -4.97 0.23 -10.92
C ARG A 100 -5.02 -0.81 -12.05
N ASN A 101 -5.14 -0.38 -13.29
CA ASN A 101 -5.20 -1.30 -14.45
C ASN A 101 -3.83 -1.79 -14.93
N GLU A 102 -2.75 -1.21 -14.41
CA GLU A 102 -1.36 -1.47 -14.79
C GLU A 102 -0.57 -2.12 -13.64
N GLU A 103 -1.26 -2.44 -12.55
CA GLU A 103 -0.68 -3.09 -11.39
C GLU A 103 -0.16 -4.48 -11.70
N ARG A 104 0.93 -4.82 -11.02
CA ARG A 104 1.49 -6.17 -10.98
C ARG A 104 1.88 -6.53 -9.56
N LEU A 105 1.98 -7.83 -9.30
CA LEU A 105 2.51 -8.33 -8.04
C LEU A 105 3.96 -7.85 -7.86
N GLY A 106 4.20 -7.11 -6.78
CA GLY A 106 5.53 -6.65 -6.38
C GLY A 106 6.17 -7.58 -5.36
N ALA A 107 5.44 -7.92 -4.30
CA ALA A 107 5.90 -8.81 -3.25
C ALA A 107 4.74 -9.63 -2.67
N SER A 108 5.08 -10.81 -2.14
CA SER A 108 4.14 -11.70 -1.45
C SER A 108 4.74 -12.19 -0.15
N PHE A 109 3.97 -12.20 0.93
CA PHE A 109 4.39 -12.77 2.20
C PHE A 109 3.18 -13.26 3.00
N THR A 110 3.44 -14.17 3.94
CA THR A 110 2.44 -14.65 4.90
C THR A 110 2.72 -14.08 6.27
N ALA A 111 1.68 -13.66 6.98
CA ALA A 111 1.82 -13.17 8.34
C ALA A 111 0.76 -13.79 9.28
N PRO A 112 1.08 -14.01 10.55
CA PRO A 112 0.10 -14.40 11.55
C PRO A 112 -1.03 -13.36 11.66
N ALA A 113 -2.28 -13.83 11.79
CA ALA A 113 -3.43 -12.94 11.94
C ALA A 113 -3.36 -12.07 13.22
N VAL A 114 -2.56 -12.46 14.21
CA VAL A 114 -2.39 -11.77 15.50
C VAL A 114 -1.56 -10.49 15.41
N ASP A 115 -0.81 -10.28 14.33
CA ASP A 115 0.10 -9.13 14.19
C ASP A 115 -0.60 -7.85 13.70
N GLY A 116 -1.94 -7.86 13.63
CA GLY A 116 -2.77 -6.75 13.14
C GLY A 116 -3.34 -7.00 11.75
N TRP A 117 -2.71 -7.84 10.93
CA TRP A 117 -3.20 -8.22 9.59
C TRP A 117 -4.60 -8.84 9.61
N GLY A 118 -4.90 -9.66 10.63
CA GLY A 118 -6.24 -10.24 10.78
C GLY A 118 -7.31 -9.21 11.13
N LYS A 119 -6.94 -8.18 11.93
CA LYS A 119 -7.84 -7.06 12.24
C LYS A 119 -8.06 -6.22 10.99
N MET A 120 -7.00 -5.89 10.26
CA MET A 120 -7.08 -5.15 9.00
C MET A 120 -7.99 -5.83 7.98
N LEU A 121 -7.82 -7.15 7.76
CA LEU A 121 -8.72 -7.91 6.89
C LEU A 121 -10.17 -7.85 7.39
N GLY A 122 -10.41 -8.01 8.69
CA GLY A 122 -11.75 -7.92 9.27
C GLY A 122 -12.41 -6.55 9.08
N ASP A 123 -11.66 -5.46 9.30
CA ASP A 123 -12.16 -4.10 9.13
C ASP A 123 -12.45 -3.78 7.66
N LEU A 124 -11.60 -4.23 6.73
CA LEU A 124 -11.83 -4.08 5.29
C LEU A 124 -13.06 -4.85 4.81
N LEU A 125 -13.26 -6.08 5.29
CA LEU A 125 -14.44 -6.89 4.95
C LEU A 125 -15.74 -6.30 5.52
N ALA A 126 -15.65 -5.56 6.64
CA ALA A 126 -16.78 -4.86 7.24
C ALA A 126 -17.03 -3.48 6.61
N SER A 127 -16.07 -2.95 5.83
CA SER A 127 -16.20 -1.68 5.13
C SER A 127 -17.08 -1.83 3.88
N ASN A 128 -18.05 -0.93 3.73
CA ASN A 128 -18.97 -0.94 2.58
C ASN A 128 -18.32 -0.45 1.27
N ASP A 129 -17.19 0.27 1.35
CA ASP A 129 -16.50 0.84 0.20
C ASP A 129 -15.05 0.36 0.05
N GLY A 130 -14.61 -0.55 0.92
CA GLY A 130 -13.26 -1.13 0.88
C GLY A 130 -12.17 -0.20 1.41
N HIS A 131 -12.54 0.90 2.07
CA HIS A 131 -11.61 1.83 2.67
C HIS A 131 -11.66 1.76 4.20
N LEU A 132 -10.51 2.05 4.83
CA LEU A 132 -10.35 2.20 6.27
C LEU A 132 -10.41 3.71 6.56
N PHE A 133 -11.53 4.18 7.10
CA PHE A 133 -11.72 5.58 7.54
C PHE A 133 -11.94 5.65 9.06
#